data_AF-A0A942IFX7-F1
#
_entry.id   AF-A0A942IFX7-F1
#
_cell.length_a   1.000
_cell.length_b   1.000
_cell.length_c   1.000
_cell.angle_alpha   90.00
_cell.angle_beta   90.00
_cell.angle_gamma   90.00
#
_symmetry.space_group_name_H-M   'P 1'
#
loop_
_entity.id
_entity.type
_entity.pdbx_description
1 polymer ?
#
loop_
_entity_poly.entity_id
_entity_poly.type
_entity_poly.pdbx_seq_one_letter_code
_entity_poly.pdbx_strand_id
1 'polypeptide(L)'
;MSKRIYLSPPHMSGLEMEYIKEAFDSNWIAPLGPQVDAFEQEICRYVGAAHGLALTSGTAAIHLILRYLGVGQGDYVFCSSLTFAGSCNPIMYQQATPVFIDAEPSSWNMSPRALEEAFHWAAEQGKLPKAAIIVDLYGQSADYEALLPICQNYGVPVIQDAAEALGATYQGKQCGSLGHFGVFSFNGNKIITTSGGGMVVSNDEAALRKMRYWATQAREPALHYEHVDYGYNYRLSNICAAIGRGQLAVLHERITARQQIFARYAAAFANTPLRLLPIMPYGQPNYWMTAVTIYPASEVTPRDIVLCLQEQNIEARPLWKPMNLQPVFSAYPFFPHHTDVGAELFAQGVCLPSGSSLTEDEQARVIAGVMAIVD
;
A
#
# COMPACT_ATOMS: atom_id res chain seq x y z
N MET A 1 -26.23 17.65 14.71
CA MET A 1 -25.57 16.59 13.92
C MET A 1 -24.42 16.04 14.74
N SER A 2 -24.22 14.72 14.78
CA SER A 2 -23.08 14.09 15.48
C SER A 2 -21.76 14.47 14.82
N LYS A 3 -20.67 14.53 15.61
CA LYS A 3 -19.31 14.75 15.10
C LYS A 3 -18.97 13.71 14.02
N ARG A 4 -18.41 14.14 12.88
CA ARG A 4 -18.00 13.24 11.79
C ARG A 4 -16.91 12.28 12.28
N ILE A 5 -17.09 10.99 12.01
CA ILE A 5 -16.02 9.98 12.14
C ILE A 5 -15.53 9.68 10.72
N TYR A 6 -14.23 9.90 10.47
CA TYR A 6 -13.57 9.60 9.20
C TYR A 6 -12.97 8.19 9.23
N LEU A 7 -12.78 7.59 8.05
CA LEU A 7 -12.28 6.21 7.94
C LEU A 7 -10.86 6.07 8.53
N SER A 8 -9.94 6.93 8.10
CA SER A 8 -8.57 6.97 8.62
C SER A 8 -7.94 8.34 8.37
N PRO A 9 -8.27 9.35 9.20
CA PRO A 9 -7.71 10.68 9.05
C PRO A 9 -6.24 10.72 9.51
N PRO A 10 -5.44 11.71 9.05
CA PRO A 10 -4.13 12.00 9.63
C PRO A 10 -4.17 12.19 11.15
N HIS A 11 -3.14 11.72 11.85
CA HIS A 11 -2.99 11.90 13.29
C HIS A 11 -1.62 12.51 13.61
N MET A 12 -1.60 13.84 13.77
CA MET A 12 -0.38 14.61 14.06
C MET A 12 0.24 14.22 15.41
N SER A 13 1.57 14.09 15.47
CA SER A 13 2.32 13.81 16.70
C SER A 13 2.70 15.07 17.47
N GLY A 14 2.75 16.21 16.78
CA GLY A 14 3.29 17.48 17.28
C GLY A 14 4.74 17.71 16.84
N LEU A 15 5.53 16.65 16.71
CA LEU A 15 6.93 16.70 16.27
C LEU A 15 7.09 17.17 14.82
N GLU A 16 6.04 17.07 14.00
CA GLU A 16 6.07 17.56 12.62
C GLU A 16 6.37 19.05 12.58
N MET A 17 5.82 19.83 13.52
CA MET A 17 6.02 21.28 13.55
C MET A 17 7.46 21.65 13.91
N GLU A 18 8.14 20.85 14.73
CA GLU A 18 9.55 21.05 15.08
C GLU A 18 10.43 20.91 13.84
N TYR A 19 10.30 19.80 13.11
CA TYR A 19 11.06 19.57 11.88
C TYR A 19 10.70 20.55 10.75
N ILE A 20 9.43 20.97 10.65
CA ILE A 20 9.02 22.02 9.72
C ILE A 20 9.73 23.33 10.09
N LYS A 21 9.72 23.71 11.37
CA LYS A 21 10.39 24.92 11.83
C LYS A 21 11.89 24.90 11.48
N GLU A 22 12.57 23.78 11.69
CA GLU A 22 13.98 23.61 11.28
C GLU A 22 14.19 23.84 9.78
N ALA A 23 13.29 23.33 8.93
CA ALA A 23 13.35 23.54 7.48
C ALA A 23 13.16 25.02 7.10
N PHE A 24 12.26 25.73 7.78
CA PHE A 24 12.05 27.17 7.58
C PHE A 24 13.21 28.02 8.10
N ASP A 25 13.69 27.75 9.31
CA ASP A 25 14.81 28.47 9.95
C ASP A 25 16.10 28.34 9.10
N SER A 26 16.31 27.18 8.48
CA SER A 26 17.47 26.91 7.61
C SER A 26 17.25 27.31 6.14
N ASN A 27 16.07 27.81 5.78
CA ASN A 27 15.66 28.19 4.43
C ASN A 27 15.73 27.03 3.40
N TRP A 28 15.68 25.77 3.86
CA TRP A 28 15.58 24.59 3.01
C TRP A 28 14.11 24.24 2.75
N ILE A 29 13.40 25.12 2.03
CA ILE A 29 11.97 24.94 1.70
C ILE A 29 11.75 24.28 0.31
N ALA A 30 12.82 24.03 -0.43
CA ALA A 30 12.79 23.42 -1.75
C ALA A 30 12.50 21.90 -1.68
N PRO A 31 12.19 21.24 -2.81
CA PRO A 31 12.14 19.77 -2.90
C PRO A 31 13.55 19.15 -2.93
N LEU A 32 14.39 19.59 -2.00
CA LEU A 32 15.73 19.16 -1.66
C LEU A 32 16.02 19.69 -0.26
N GLY A 33 16.62 18.87 0.60
CA GLY A 33 17.18 19.37 1.84
C GLY A 33 17.42 18.28 2.89
N PRO A 34 17.97 18.67 4.05
CA PRO A 34 18.38 17.73 5.10
C PRO A 34 17.25 16.87 5.66
N GLN A 35 16.00 17.35 5.63
CA GLN A 35 14.84 16.57 6.13
C GLN A 35 14.53 15.40 5.20
N VAL A 36 14.72 15.56 3.88
CA VAL A 36 14.56 14.46 2.92
C VAL A 36 15.62 13.39 3.15
N ASP A 37 16.89 13.79 3.25
CA ASP A 37 18.00 12.84 3.46
C ASP A 37 17.85 12.08 4.79
N ALA A 38 17.46 12.79 5.86
CA ALA A 38 17.20 12.17 7.15
C ALA A 38 16.00 11.22 7.10
N PHE A 39 14.91 11.60 6.44
CA PHE A 39 13.73 10.73 6.31
C PHE A 39 14.02 9.45 5.52
N GLU A 40 14.77 9.55 4.42
CA GLU A 40 15.26 8.37 3.68
C GLU A 40 16.07 7.43 4.59
N GLN A 41 17.03 7.97 5.34
CA GLN A 41 17.87 7.18 6.25
C GLN A 41 17.08 6.54 7.40
N GLU A 42 16.12 7.27 7.98
CA GLU A 42 15.29 6.79 9.08
C GLU A 42 14.37 5.65 8.64
N ILE A 43 13.73 5.77 7.46
CA ILE A 43 12.93 4.69 6.89
C ILE A 43 13.82 3.48 6.59
N CYS A 44 14.96 3.66 5.91
CA CYS A 44 15.90 2.57 5.61
C CYS A 44 16.34 1.83 6.88
N ARG A 45 16.69 2.57 7.94
CA ARG A 45 17.04 1.99 9.24
C ARG A 45 15.87 1.23 9.85
N TYR A 46 14.67 1.77 9.76
CA TYR A 46 13.47 1.14 10.32
C TYR A 46 13.14 -0.18 9.61
N VAL A 47 13.19 -0.19 8.27
CA VAL A 47 12.78 -1.36 7.45
C VAL A 47 13.93 -2.34 7.19
N GLY A 48 15.17 -1.97 7.48
CA GLY A 48 16.35 -2.79 7.23
C GLY A 48 16.78 -2.84 5.76
N ALA A 49 16.50 -1.80 4.98
CA ALA A 49 16.97 -1.67 3.59
C ALA A 49 18.23 -0.80 3.51
N ALA A 50 19.14 -1.07 2.56
CA ALA A 50 20.40 -0.32 2.46
C ALA A 50 20.21 1.10 1.92
N HIS A 51 19.30 1.30 0.96
CA HIS A 51 19.09 2.59 0.29
C HIS A 51 17.62 2.91 0.11
N GLY A 52 17.31 4.21 0.10
CA GLY A 52 15.97 4.75 -0.05
C GLY A 52 15.97 5.99 -0.95
N LEU A 53 14.85 6.23 -1.62
CA LEU A 53 14.59 7.44 -2.40
C LEU A 53 13.16 7.91 -2.14
N ALA A 54 13.05 9.06 -1.48
CA ALA A 54 11.79 9.72 -1.19
C ALA A 54 11.24 10.39 -2.44
N LEU A 55 9.97 10.12 -2.73
CA LEU A 55 9.27 10.55 -3.94
C LEU A 55 7.92 11.21 -3.62
N THR A 56 7.32 11.86 -4.59
CA THR A 56 6.02 12.53 -4.45
C THR A 56 4.86 11.56 -4.20
N SER A 57 4.99 10.29 -4.54
CA SER A 57 3.98 9.24 -4.29
C SER A 57 4.56 7.83 -4.41
N GLY A 58 3.86 6.84 -3.83
CA GLY A 58 4.18 5.42 -4.08
C GLY A 58 4.00 5.03 -5.55
N THR A 59 3.05 5.64 -6.26
CA THR A 59 2.85 5.45 -7.70
C THR A 59 4.07 5.93 -8.51
N ALA A 60 4.68 7.05 -8.13
CA ALA A 60 5.93 7.51 -8.74
C ALA A 60 7.09 6.54 -8.48
N ALA A 61 7.14 5.94 -7.28
CA ALA A 61 8.12 4.91 -6.94
C ALA A 61 8.00 3.68 -7.87
N ILE A 62 6.81 3.11 -8.00
CA ILE A 62 6.56 1.97 -8.90
C ILE A 62 6.90 2.34 -10.34
N HIS A 63 6.51 3.53 -10.82
CA HIS A 63 6.84 3.97 -12.17
C HIS A 63 8.36 3.99 -12.44
N LEU A 64 9.15 4.54 -11.51
CA LEU A 64 10.62 4.57 -11.66
C LEU A 64 11.24 3.17 -11.59
N ILE A 65 10.69 2.26 -10.77
CA ILE A 65 11.11 0.86 -10.71
C ILE A 65 10.84 0.15 -12.03
N LEU A 66 9.63 0.27 -12.58
CA LEU A 66 9.28 -0.35 -13.87
C LEU A 66 10.18 0.17 -15.00
N ARG A 67 10.45 1.49 -15.03
CA ARG A 67 11.39 2.07 -15.99
C ARG A 67 12.81 1.53 -15.83
N TYR A 68 13.29 1.38 -14.60
CA TYR A 68 14.61 0.79 -14.33
C TYR A 68 14.72 -0.66 -14.79
N LEU A 69 13.66 -1.45 -14.58
CA LEU A 69 13.56 -2.84 -15.03
C LEU A 69 13.36 -2.96 -16.55
N GLY A 70 13.34 -1.84 -17.28
CA GLY A 70 13.20 -1.82 -18.74
C GLY A 70 11.81 -2.23 -19.22
N VAL A 71 10.78 -2.12 -18.38
CA VAL A 71 9.39 -2.37 -18.75
C VAL A 71 8.95 -1.33 -19.77
N GLY A 72 8.43 -1.78 -20.90
CA GLY A 72 7.90 -0.90 -21.94
C GLY A 72 6.77 -1.52 -22.74
N GLN A 73 6.53 -0.94 -23.92
CA GLN A 73 5.47 -1.39 -24.81
C GLN A 73 5.61 -2.88 -25.14
N GLY A 74 4.52 -3.61 -24.93
CA GLY A 74 4.48 -5.03 -25.22
C GLY A 74 5.06 -5.91 -24.13
N ASP A 75 5.57 -5.41 -23.01
CA ASP A 75 5.95 -6.24 -21.88
C ASP A 75 4.74 -6.63 -21.01
N TYR A 76 4.86 -7.73 -20.26
CA TYR A 76 3.91 -8.10 -19.21
C TYR A 76 4.44 -7.69 -17.84
N VAL A 77 3.55 -7.22 -16.97
CA VAL A 77 3.82 -7.02 -15.55
C VAL A 77 2.72 -7.69 -14.75
N PHE A 78 3.08 -8.63 -13.88
CA PHE A 78 2.13 -9.28 -12.99
C PHE A 78 1.80 -8.34 -11.84
N CYS A 79 0.53 -8.27 -11.43
CA CYS A 79 0.10 -7.38 -10.36
C CYS A 79 -1.06 -8.00 -9.57
N SER A 80 -1.08 -7.84 -8.24
CA SER A 80 -2.26 -8.17 -7.44
C SER A 80 -3.51 -7.50 -8.02
N SER A 81 -4.61 -8.26 -8.16
CA SER A 81 -5.89 -7.70 -8.61
C SER A 81 -6.59 -6.95 -7.49
N LEU A 82 -6.67 -7.53 -6.29
CA LEU A 82 -7.26 -6.90 -5.12
C LEU A 82 -6.27 -5.86 -4.53
N THR A 83 -6.29 -4.66 -5.08
CA THR A 83 -5.39 -3.55 -4.68
C THR A 83 -6.00 -2.19 -5.02
N PHE A 84 -5.31 -1.11 -4.66
CA PHE A 84 -5.54 0.23 -5.17
C PHE A 84 -4.87 0.43 -6.55
N ALA A 85 -5.51 1.20 -7.44
CA ALA A 85 -5.02 1.43 -8.81
C ALA A 85 -3.61 2.07 -8.90
N GLY A 86 -3.12 2.65 -7.80
CA GLY A 86 -1.76 3.17 -7.70
C GLY A 86 -0.67 2.11 -7.94
N SER A 87 -0.97 0.82 -7.72
CA SER A 87 -0.07 -0.30 -7.98
C SER A 87 0.06 -0.64 -9.46
N CYS A 88 -1.04 -0.50 -10.24
CA CYS A 88 -1.10 -0.97 -11.63
C CYS A 88 -1.08 0.16 -12.68
N ASN A 89 -1.54 1.37 -12.35
CA ASN A 89 -1.48 2.52 -13.27
C ASN A 89 -0.06 2.77 -13.85
N PRO A 90 1.04 2.62 -13.09
CA PRO A 90 2.39 2.73 -13.64
C PRO A 90 2.72 1.78 -14.78
N ILE A 91 2.09 0.60 -14.82
CA ILE A 91 2.22 -0.36 -15.92
C ILE A 91 1.69 0.28 -17.21
N MET A 92 0.56 0.98 -17.11
CA MET A 92 -0.06 1.69 -18.23
C MET A 92 0.78 2.87 -18.71
N TYR A 93 1.45 3.59 -17.80
CA TYR A 93 2.35 4.70 -18.18
C TYR A 93 3.48 4.21 -19.08
N GLN A 94 3.95 2.99 -18.83
CA GLN A 94 4.98 2.31 -19.64
C GLN A 94 4.43 1.65 -20.92
N GLN A 95 3.11 1.75 -21.17
CA GLN A 95 2.43 1.06 -22.28
C GLN A 95 2.59 -0.47 -22.22
N ALA A 96 2.88 -1.01 -21.04
CA ALA A 96 2.94 -2.43 -20.79
C ALA A 96 1.55 -2.99 -20.51
N THR A 97 1.43 -4.31 -20.55
CA THR A 97 0.17 -5.01 -20.28
C THR A 97 0.18 -5.52 -18.83
N PRO A 98 -0.74 -5.04 -17.98
CA PRO A 98 -0.94 -5.65 -16.67
C PRO A 98 -1.54 -7.06 -16.85
N VAL A 99 -1.07 -8.00 -16.04
CA VAL A 99 -1.65 -9.34 -15.90
C VAL A 99 -2.03 -9.48 -14.43
N PHE A 100 -3.32 -9.62 -14.15
CA PHE A 100 -3.84 -9.58 -12.79
C PHE A 100 -3.84 -10.96 -12.15
N ILE A 101 -3.33 -11.03 -10.93
CA ILE A 101 -3.28 -12.23 -10.12
C ILE A 101 -4.25 -12.07 -8.96
N ASP A 102 -5.14 -13.03 -8.77
CA ASP A 102 -6.15 -12.99 -7.72
C ASP A 102 -5.57 -13.14 -6.31
N ALA A 103 -6.39 -12.82 -5.33
CA ALA A 103 -6.13 -13.05 -3.92
C ALA A 103 -6.38 -14.51 -3.52
N GLU A 104 -5.80 -14.95 -2.40
CA GLU A 104 -6.18 -16.18 -1.71
C GLU A 104 -7.17 -15.91 -0.56
N PRO A 105 -8.06 -16.86 -0.23
CA PRO A 105 -9.14 -16.62 0.74
C PRO A 105 -8.65 -16.49 2.18
N SER A 106 -7.48 -17.03 2.50
CA SER A 106 -6.89 -17.02 3.86
C SER A 106 -6.38 -15.65 4.27
N SER A 107 -5.53 -15.03 3.44
CA SER A 107 -4.83 -13.78 3.76
C SER A 107 -5.36 -12.56 3.02
N TRP A 108 -6.13 -12.77 1.94
CA TRP A 108 -6.58 -11.78 0.96
C TRP A 108 -5.46 -11.14 0.13
N ASN A 109 -4.21 -11.58 0.34
CA ASN A 109 -3.06 -11.20 -0.48
C ASN A 109 -2.93 -12.12 -1.71
N MET A 110 -1.98 -11.81 -2.59
CA MET A 110 -1.78 -12.53 -3.86
C MET A 110 -1.71 -14.06 -3.65
N SER A 111 -2.48 -14.80 -4.43
CA SER A 111 -2.48 -16.26 -4.37
C SER A 111 -1.22 -16.86 -5.02
N PRO A 112 -0.46 -17.70 -4.30
CA PRO A 112 0.66 -18.44 -4.89
C PRO A 112 0.22 -19.34 -6.05
N ARG A 113 -0.94 -19.99 -5.91
CA ARG A 113 -1.52 -20.84 -6.96
C ARG A 113 -1.82 -20.05 -8.25
N ALA A 114 -2.55 -18.95 -8.13
CA ALA A 114 -2.89 -18.13 -9.31
C ALA A 114 -1.63 -17.55 -9.97
N LEU A 115 -0.61 -17.24 -9.16
CA LEU A 115 0.68 -16.78 -9.63
C LEU A 115 1.41 -17.86 -10.46
N GLU A 116 1.45 -19.11 -9.98
CA GLU A 116 2.01 -20.25 -10.72
C GLU A 116 1.28 -20.47 -12.06
N GLU A 117 -0.05 -20.44 -12.05
CA GLU A 117 -0.85 -20.57 -13.28
C GLU A 117 -0.55 -19.46 -14.29
N ALA A 118 -0.40 -18.22 -13.82
CA ALA A 118 -0.02 -17.09 -14.67
C ALA A 118 1.38 -17.26 -15.26
N PHE A 119 2.35 -17.75 -14.49
CA PHE A 119 3.70 -18.03 -14.98
C PHE A 119 3.71 -19.17 -16.01
N HIS A 120 2.97 -20.25 -15.77
CA HIS A 120 2.82 -21.34 -16.74
C HIS A 120 2.26 -20.82 -18.06
N TRP A 121 1.16 -20.05 -18.02
CA TRP A 121 0.60 -19.42 -19.20
C TRP A 121 1.62 -18.53 -19.92
N ALA A 122 2.32 -17.66 -19.19
CA ALA A 122 3.31 -16.76 -19.77
C ALA A 122 4.48 -17.52 -20.43
N ALA A 123 4.91 -18.63 -19.83
CA ALA A 123 5.95 -19.50 -20.37
C ALA A 123 5.50 -20.22 -21.65
N GLU A 124 4.26 -20.73 -21.69
CA GLU A 124 3.67 -21.34 -22.90
C GLU A 124 3.55 -20.36 -24.06
N GLN A 125 3.28 -19.07 -23.76
CA GLN A 125 3.28 -18.00 -24.75
C GLN A 125 4.70 -17.55 -25.17
N GLY A 126 5.75 -18.12 -24.58
CA GLY A 126 7.14 -17.72 -24.81
C GLY A 126 7.45 -16.29 -24.34
N LYS A 127 6.68 -15.76 -23.38
CA LYS A 127 6.71 -14.35 -22.98
C LYS A 127 6.47 -14.18 -21.48
N LEU A 128 7.56 -14.27 -20.72
CA LEU A 128 7.55 -14.04 -19.27
C LEU A 128 7.35 -12.55 -18.93
N PRO A 129 6.75 -12.24 -17.77
CA PRO A 129 6.65 -10.86 -17.30
C PRO A 129 8.03 -10.30 -16.92
N LYS A 130 8.17 -8.99 -17.05
CA LYS A 130 9.39 -8.26 -16.66
C LYS A 130 9.48 -8.00 -15.16
N ALA A 131 8.34 -8.00 -14.47
CA ALA A 131 8.26 -7.78 -13.02
C ALA A 131 6.95 -8.37 -12.47
N ALA A 132 6.93 -8.65 -11.17
CA ALA A 132 5.74 -8.94 -10.40
C ALA A 132 5.56 -7.92 -9.26
N ILE A 133 4.41 -7.25 -9.22
CA ILE A 133 4.02 -6.30 -8.17
C ILE A 133 3.12 -7.04 -7.18
N ILE A 134 3.65 -7.30 -5.99
CA ILE A 134 2.95 -8.00 -4.90
C ILE A 134 2.59 -6.97 -3.83
N VAL A 135 1.30 -6.86 -3.54
CA VAL A 135 0.76 -5.88 -2.59
C VAL A 135 0.61 -6.53 -1.22
N ASP A 136 1.04 -5.82 -0.17
CA ASP A 136 0.78 -6.17 1.23
C ASP A 136 -0.49 -5.45 1.72
N LEU A 137 -1.63 -6.10 1.49
CA LEU A 137 -2.96 -5.51 1.60
C LEU A 137 -3.39 -5.21 3.04
N TYR A 138 -4.03 -4.06 3.23
CA TYR A 138 -4.61 -3.58 4.49
C TYR A 138 -3.67 -3.57 5.71
N GLY A 139 -2.36 -3.58 5.46
CA GLY A 139 -1.38 -3.59 6.52
C GLY A 139 -0.86 -4.97 6.91
N GLN A 140 -1.17 -6.01 6.14
CA GLN A 140 -0.71 -7.37 6.34
C GLN A 140 0.15 -7.83 5.17
N SER A 141 1.29 -8.46 5.48
CA SER A 141 2.18 -9.05 4.48
C SER A 141 1.48 -10.13 3.64
N ALA A 142 1.84 -10.22 2.36
CA ALA A 142 1.63 -11.44 1.57
C ALA A 142 2.53 -12.60 2.07
N ASP A 143 2.26 -13.82 1.60
CA ASP A 143 3.06 -15.01 1.94
C ASP A 143 4.31 -15.14 1.07
N TYR A 144 5.38 -14.43 1.45
CA TYR A 144 6.62 -14.37 0.64
C TYR A 144 7.43 -15.68 0.62
N GLU A 145 7.29 -16.56 1.61
CA GLU A 145 7.89 -17.90 1.57
C GLU A 145 7.29 -18.74 0.44
N ALA A 146 5.99 -18.59 0.16
CA ALA A 146 5.35 -19.22 -0.98
C ALA A 146 5.60 -18.47 -2.31
N LEU A 147 5.53 -17.14 -2.30
CA LEU A 147 5.53 -16.32 -3.52
C LEU A 147 6.92 -16.10 -4.14
N LEU A 148 7.97 -15.88 -3.33
CA LEU A 148 9.30 -15.56 -3.85
C LEU A 148 9.93 -16.71 -4.65
N PRO A 149 9.87 -17.99 -4.21
CA PRO A 149 10.43 -19.10 -4.98
C PRO A 149 9.80 -19.23 -6.37
N ILE A 150 8.49 -18.98 -6.50
CA ILE A 150 7.80 -19.01 -7.79
C ILE A 150 8.42 -17.98 -8.75
N CYS A 151 8.50 -16.71 -8.33
CA CYS A 151 9.10 -15.65 -9.15
C CYS A 151 10.58 -15.92 -9.49
N GLN A 152 11.35 -16.44 -8.52
CA GLN A 152 12.77 -16.77 -8.70
C GLN A 152 12.98 -17.87 -9.74
N ASN A 153 12.12 -18.90 -9.77
CA ASN A 153 12.20 -19.98 -10.75
C ASN A 153 12.11 -19.47 -12.20
N TYR A 154 11.40 -18.36 -12.42
CA TYR A 154 11.28 -17.70 -13.73
C TYR A 154 12.23 -16.51 -13.92
N GLY A 155 13.08 -16.21 -12.93
CA GLY A 155 14.02 -15.08 -12.98
C GLY A 155 13.33 -13.71 -13.00
N VAL A 156 12.12 -13.60 -12.45
CA VAL A 156 11.32 -12.36 -12.48
C VAL A 156 11.49 -11.56 -11.19
N PRO A 157 11.89 -10.28 -11.25
CA PRO A 157 12.06 -9.44 -10.07
C PRO A 157 10.72 -9.10 -9.43
N VAL A 158 10.71 -9.09 -8.09
CA VAL A 158 9.54 -8.77 -7.27
C VAL A 158 9.61 -7.35 -6.76
N ILE A 159 8.55 -6.58 -7.00
CA ILE A 159 8.28 -5.27 -6.43
C ILE A 159 7.26 -5.49 -5.31
N GLN A 160 7.69 -5.30 -4.07
CA GLN A 160 6.82 -5.33 -2.91
C GLN A 160 6.14 -3.97 -2.75
N ASP A 161 4.86 -3.89 -3.07
CA ASP A 161 4.03 -2.72 -2.78
C ASP A 161 3.54 -2.79 -1.32
N ALA A 162 4.36 -2.23 -0.44
CA ALA A 162 4.08 -2.06 0.98
C ALA A 162 3.44 -0.68 1.27
N ALA A 163 2.74 -0.08 0.30
CA ALA A 163 2.04 1.21 0.47
C ALA A 163 1.02 1.20 1.62
N GLU A 164 0.60 0.03 2.07
CA GLU A 164 -0.35 -0.18 3.16
C GLU A 164 0.30 -0.78 4.41
N ALA A 165 1.56 -1.22 4.32
CA ALA A 165 2.17 -2.15 5.28
C ALA A 165 3.44 -1.64 5.97
N LEU A 166 3.72 -0.33 5.99
CA LEU A 166 4.82 0.20 6.79
C LEU A 166 4.63 -0.16 8.28
N GLY A 167 5.63 -0.82 8.87
CA GLY A 167 5.61 -1.32 10.25
C GLY A 167 4.98 -2.70 10.42
N ALA A 168 4.45 -3.31 9.35
CA ALA A 168 4.09 -4.71 9.34
C ALA A 168 5.34 -5.58 9.16
N THR A 169 5.26 -6.85 9.59
CA THR A 169 6.39 -7.78 9.52
C THR A 169 5.99 -9.12 8.90
N TYR A 170 6.99 -9.81 8.35
CA TYR A 170 6.94 -11.17 7.86
C TYR A 170 8.19 -11.92 8.34
N GLN A 171 7.99 -12.97 9.14
CA GLN A 171 9.03 -13.79 9.76
C GLN A 171 10.14 -12.93 10.42
N GLY A 172 9.73 -11.89 11.14
CA GLY A 172 10.62 -10.95 11.84
C GLY A 172 11.29 -9.88 10.95
N LYS A 173 11.08 -9.90 9.64
CA LYS A 173 11.55 -8.87 8.70
C LYS A 173 10.44 -7.85 8.43
N GLN A 174 10.79 -6.60 8.17
CA GLN A 174 9.82 -5.55 7.88
C GLN A 174 9.26 -5.68 6.46
N CYS A 175 7.97 -5.41 6.28
CA CYS A 175 7.40 -5.27 4.95
C CYS A 175 8.06 -4.09 4.22
N GLY A 176 8.29 -4.25 2.92
CA GLY A 176 9.11 -3.39 2.07
C GLY A 176 10.56 -3.85 1.91
N SER A 177 11.04 -4.85 2.67
CA SER A 177 12.42 -5.37 2.55
C SER A 177 12.50 -6.82 2.05
N LEU A 178 11.40 -7.39 1.54
CA LEU A 178 11.31 -8.81 1.15
C LEU A 178 11.51 -9.01 -0.36
N GLY A 179 11.07 -8.03 -1.16
CA GLY A 179 11.26 -8.02 -2.62
C GLY A 179 12.62 -7.47 -3.07
N HIS A 180 12.80 -7.33 -4.38
CA HIS A 180 13.96 -6.64 -4.97
C HIS A 180 13.85 -5.12 -4.75
N PHE A 181 12.62 -4.61 -4.78
CA PHE A 181 12.28 -3.24 -4.44
C PHE A 181 11.08 -3.24 -3.50
N GLY A 182 11.13 -2.39 -2.47
CA GLY A 182 9.98 -2.06 -1.63
C GLY A 182 9.44 -0.69 -1.96
N VAL A 183 8.12 -0.53 -1.87
CA VAL A 183 7.45 0.75 -2.09
C VAL A 183 6.58 1.11 -0.89
N PHE A 184 6.66 2.37 -0.47
CA PHE A 184 5.80 2.95 0.54
C PHE A 184 4.98 4.12 -0.01
N SER A 185 3.83 4.37 0.63
CA SER A 185 2.99 5.52 0.39
C SER A 185 2.78 6.28 1.68
N PHE A 186 2.87 7.60 1.60
CA PHE A 186 2.67 8.52 2.71
C PHE A 186 1.51 9.49 2.42
N ASN A 187 0.52 9.04 1.65
CA ASN A 187 -0.74 9.77 1.42
C ASN A 187 -1.49 10.00 2.75
N GLY A 188 -2.43 10.95 2.76
CA GLY A 188 -3.13 11.42 3.97
C GLY A 188 -3.82 10.35 4.81
N ASN A 189 -4.28 9.26 4.20
CA ASN A 189 -4.99 8.19 4.92
C ASN A 189 -4.10 7.05 5.41
N LYS A 190 -2.78 7.07 5.13
CA LYS A 190 -1.85 6.00 5.46
C LYS A 190 -1.52 5.98 6.96
N ILE A 191 -0.83 4.94 7.43
CA ILE A 191 -0.51 4.80 8.85
C ILE A 191 0.30 5.99 9.39
N ILE A 192 1.19 6.51 8.55
CA ILE A 192 1.84 7.81 8.67
C ILE A 192 1.68 8.56 7.35
N THR A 193 1.78 9.89 7.38
CA THR A 193 1.61 10.72 6.18
C THR A 193 2.69 11.78 6.05
N THR A 194 2.95 12.22 4.83
CA THR A 194 3.72 13.44 4.52
C THR A 194 2.86 14.48 3.81
N SER A 195 1.54 14.46 4.07
CA SER A 195 0.48 15.05 3.22
C SER A 195 0.33 14.31 1.89
N GLY A 196 1.40 14.27 1.10
CA GLY A 196 1.56 13.42 -0.07
C GLY A 196 3.03 13.00 -0.20
N GLY A 197 3.26 11.74 -0.52
CA GLY A 197 4.61 11.19 -0.63
C GLY A 197 4.63 9.69 -0.86
N GLY A 198 5.80 9.18 -1.18
CA GLY A 198 6.12 7.77 -1.19
C GLY A 198 7.62 7.57 -1.13
N MET A 199 8.05 6.32 -1.16
CA MET A 199 9.46 5.98 -1.16
C MET A 199 9.67 4.66 -1.87
N VAL A 200 10.77 4.54 -2.61
CA VAL A 200 11.33 3.23 -2.98
C VAL A 200 12.50 2.92 -2.06
N VAL A 201 12.59 1.67 -1.62
CA VAL A 201 13.75 1.13 -0.90
C VAL A 201 14.30 -0.09 -1.63
N SER A 202 15.62 -0.28 -1.61
CA SER A 202 16.28 -1.47 -2.17
C SER A 202 17.72 -1.56 -1.65
N ASN A 203 18.35 -2.71 -1.91
CA ASN A 203 19.78 -2.92 -1.74
C ASN A 203 20.58 -2.60 -3.02
N ASP A 204 19.93 -2.33 -4.15
CA ASP A 204 20.60 -1.91 -5.40
C ASP A 204 20.84 -0.39 -5.41
N GLU A 205 22.02 0.04 -4.94
CA GLU A 205 22.42 1.45 -4.95
C GLU A 205 22.38 2.08 -6.36
N ALA A 206 22.79 1.32 -7.39
CA ALA A 206 22.84 1.82 -8.75
C ALA A 206 21.44 2.13 -9.28
N ALA A 207 20.46 1.28 -8.96
CA ALA A 207 19.05 1.51 -9.26
C ALA A 207 18.55 2.80 -8.63
N LEU A 208 18.74 2.97 -7.32
CA LEU A 208 18.26 4.13 -6.58
C LEU A 208 18.91 5.43 -7.09
N ARG A 209 20.20 5.38 -7.44
CA ARG A 209 20.91 6.52 -8.04
C ARG A 209 20.33 6.89 -9.41
N LYS A 210 20.06 5.91 -10.28
CA LYS A 210 19.46 6.17 -11.60
C LYS A 210 18.02 6.68 -11.48
N MET A 211 17.23 6.13 -10.55
CA MET A 211 15.89 6.62 -10.25
C MET A 211 15.90 8.05 -9.71
N ARG A 212 16.87 8.41 -8.85
CA ARG A 212 17.02 9.78 -8.34
C ARG A 212 17.35 10.77 -9.47
N TYR A 213 18.22 10.38 -10.39
CA TYR A 213 18.49 11.14 -11.61
C TYR A 213 17.21 11.38 -12.42
N TRP A 214 16.42 10.33 -12.70
CA TRP A 214 15.13 10.50 -13.39
C TRP A 214 14.14 11.36 -12.62
N ALA A 215 14.02 11.18 -11.30
CA ALA A 215 13.11 11.93 -10.43
C ALA A 215 13.45 13.44 -10.32
N THR A 216 14.64 13.84 -10.80
CA THR A 216 15.16 15.20 -10.82
C THR A 216 15.33 15.72 -12.25
N GLN A 217 14.40 15.38 -13.14
CA GLN A 217 14.39 15.78 -14.54
C GLN A 217 15.54 15.22 -15.39
N ALA A 218 16.23 14.16 -14.96
CA ALA A 218 17.31 13.52 -15.73
C ALA A 218 18.37 14.54 -16.19
N ARG A 219 18.77 15.42 -15.28
CA ARG A 219 19.65 16.55 -15.58
C ARG A 219 21.11 16.18 -15.40
N GLU A 220 21.93 16.42 -16.41
CA GLU A 220 23.38 16.23 -16.36
C GLU A 220 24.06 17.34 -15.52
N PRO A 221 25.27 17.09 -14.98
CA PRO A 221 26.03 18.07 -14.22
C PRO A 221 26.72 19.10 -15.14
N ALA A 222 25.94 19.80 -15.96
CA ALA A 222 26.38 20.88 -16.85
C ALA A 222 25.71 22.22 -16.47
N LEU A 223 26.43 23.34 -16.68
CA LEU A 223 25.97 24.67 -16.28
C LEU A 223 24.62 25.07 -16.89
N HIS A 224 24.38 24.67 -18.14
CA HIS A 224 23.17 25.01 -18.90
C HIS A 224 22.03 24.01 -18.73
N TYR A 225 22.12 23.10 -17.75
CA TYR A 225 21.13 22.05 -17.51
C TYR A 225 20.94 21.14 -18.72
N GLU A 226 22.02 20.45 -19.11
CA GLU A 226 22.02 19.49 -20.22
C GLU A 226 21.14 18.26 -19.93
N HIS A 227 20.52 17.71 -20.97
CA HIS A 227 19.62 16.56 -20.89
C HIS A 227 19.88 15.57 -22.04
N VAL A 228 20.41 14.39 -21.71
CA VAL A 228 20.64 13.28 -22.66
C VAL A 228 19.62 12.14 -22.50
N ASP A 229 18.73 12.29 -21.53
CA ASP A 229 17.66 11.37 -21.16
C ASP A 229 16.48 12.23 -20.67
N TYR A 230 15.28 11.66 -20.61
CA TYR A 230 14.11 12.36 -20.08
C TYR A 230 13.85 11.97 -18.63
N GLY A 231 13.34 12.90 -17.83
CA GLY A 231 13.04 12.68 -16.42
C GLY A 231 11.62 13.08 -16.04
N TYR A 232 11.41 13.15 -14.73
CA TYR A 232 10.17 13.48 -14.08
C TYR A 232 10.43 14.46 -12.94
N ASN A 233 9.37 15.13 -12.48
CA ASN A 233 9.41 15.90 -11.24
C ASN A 233 8.76 15.09 -10.12
N TYR A 234 9.52 14.15 -9.55
CA TYR A 234 9.01 13.21 -8.53
C TYR A 234 9.69 13.37 -7.18
N ARG A 235 10.48 14.43 -6.95
CA ARG A 235 11.14 14.66 -5.66
C ARG A 235 10.16 15.02 -4.55
N LEU A 236 10.29 14.37 -3.40
CA LEU A 236 9.56 14.76 -2.20
C LEU A 236 10.01 16.15 -1.72
N SER A 237 9.05 16.97 -1.27
CA SER A 237 9.33 18.25 -0.63
C SER A 237 10.08 18.07 0.69
N ASN A 238 11.04 18.95 1.01
CA ASN A 238 11.72 18.94 2.31
C ASN A 238 10.74 19.19 3.48
N ILE A 239 9.66 19.96 3.24
CA ILE A 239 8.58 20.17 4.20
C ILE A 239 7.75 18.90 4.39
N CYS A 240 7.44 18.19 3.31
CA CYS A 240 6.74 16.90 3.40
C CYS A 240 7.59 15.85 4.14
N ALA A 241 8.89 15.81 3.86
CA ALA A 241 9.80 14.93 4.59
C ALA A 241 9.86 15.26 6.08
N ALA A 242 9.88 16.55 6.47
CA ALA A 242 9.79 16.98 7.86
C ALA A 242 8.54 16.44 8.58
N ILE A 243 7.37 16.48 7.92
CA ILE A 243 6.14 15.84 8.43
C ILE A 243 6.37 14.34 8.60
N GLY A 244 6.95 13.68 7.59
CA GLY A 244 7.24 12.25 7.62
C GLY A 244 8.10 11.82 8.80
N ARG A 245 9.15 12.59 9.13
CA ARG A 245 10.02 12.33 10.29
C ARG A 245 9.27 12.43 11.61
N GLY A 246 8.45 13.47 11.78
CA GLY A 246 7.62 13.65 12.97
C GLY A 246 6.57 12.53 13.14
N GLN A 247 6.06 12.01 12.03
CA GLN A 247 5.12 10.89 12.04
C GLN A 247 5.81 9.54 12.29
N LEU A 248 6.98 9.32 11.70
CA LEU A 248 7.75 8.07 11.86
C LEU A 248 8.18 7.87 13.32
N ALA A 249 8.51 8.94 14.03
CA ALA A 249 8.90 8.90 15.44
C ALA A 249 7.85 8.24 16.36
N VAL A 250 6.56 8.29 15.98
CA VAL A 250 5.44 7.72 16.76
C VAL A 250 4.77 6.53 16.06
N LEU A 251 5.39 5.96 15.02
CA LEU A 251 4.78 4.89 14.22
C LEU A 251 4.33 3.69 15.08
N HIS A 252 5.15 3.25 16.03
CA HIS A 252 4.80 2.13 16.92
C HIS A 252 3.57 2.43 17.77
N GLU A 253 3.45 3.64 18.33
CA GLU A 253 2.26 4.05 19.07
C GLU A 253 1.01 4.02 18.19
N ARG A 254 1.14 4.42 16.90
CA ARG A 254 0.03 4.35 15.94
C ARG A 254 -0.39 2.92 15.66
N ILE A 255 0.57 2.00 15.48
CA ILE A 255 0.30 0.57 15.28
C ILE A 255 -0.42 0.00 16.50
N THR A 256 0.06 0.27 17.71
CA THR A 256 -0.57 -0.20 18.96
C THR A 256 -2.01 0.33 19.10
N ALA A 257 -2.26 1.61 18.80
CA ALA A 257 -3.62 2.15 18.83
C ALA A 257 -4.55 1.45 17.82
N ARG A 258 -4.08 1.20 16.60
CA ARG A 258 -4.88 0.50 15.56
C ARG A 258 -5.11 -0.97 15.91
N GLN A 259 -4.13 -1.64 16.53
CA GLN A 259 -4.30 -2.99 17.06
C GLN A 259 -5.39 -3.05 18.14
N GLN A 260 -5.43 -2.08 19.05
CA GLN A 260 -6.46 -2.00 20.09
C GLN A 260 -7.86 -1.77 19.50
N ILE A 261 -7.96 -0.91 18.47
CA ILE A 261 -9.22 -0.70 17.73
C ILE A 261 -9.68 -2.00 17.08
N PHE A 262 -8.78 -2.69 16.36
CA PHE A 262 -9.06 -3.99 15.75
C PHE A 262 -9.56 -5.01 16.79
N ALA A 263 -8.90 -5.12 17.93
CA ALA A 263 -9.29 -6.04 19.00
C ALA A 263 -10.68 -5.73 19.59
N ARG A 264 -11.06 -4.45 19.71
CA ARG A 264 -12.39 -4.04 20.18
C ARG A 264 -13.48 -4.39 19.18
N TYR A 265 -13.25 -4.17 17.89
CA TYR A 265 -14.16 -4.65 16.85
C TYR A 265 -14.27 -6.18 16.85
N ALA A 266 -13.15 -6.89 17.00
CA ALA A 266 -13.13 -8.34 17.06
C ALA A 266 -13.99 -8.88 18.23
N ALA A 267 -13.86 -8.27 19.40
CA ALA A 267 -14.66 -8.63 20.58
C ALA A 267 -16.14 -8.30 20.38
N ALA A 268 -16.46 -7.12 19.85
CA ALA A 268 -17.85 -6.69 19.63
C ALA A 268 -18.59 -7.55 18.62
N PHE A 269 -17.90 -7.98 17.56
CA PHE A 269 -18.51 -8.71 16.45
C PHE A 269 -18.42 -10.25 16.58
N ALA A 270 -17.85 -10.77 17.67
CA ALA A 270 -17.58 -12.21 17.84
C ALA A 270 -18.83 -13.11 17.67
N ASN A 271 -20.01 -12.62 18.05
CA ASN A 271 -21.28 -13.37 17.98
C ASN A 271 -22.18 -12.95 16.81
N THR A 272 -21.61 -12.26 15.82
CA THR A 272 -22.34 -11.76 14.64
C THR A 272 -21.98 -12.59 13.40
N PRO A 273 -22.67 -12.41 12.25
CA PRO A 273 -22.21 -12.94 10.97
C PRO A 273 -20.94 -12.25 10.42
N LEU A 274 -20.39 -11.22 11.07
CA LEU A 274 -19.20 -10.52 10.60
C LEU A 274 -17.92 -11.30 10.90
N ARG A 275 -16.95 -11.25 9.99
CA ARG A 275 -15.61 -11.81 10.17
C ARG A 275 -14.59 -10.74 9.84
N LEU A 276 -13.68 -10.45 10.77
CA LEU A 276 -12.58 -9.52 10.51
C LEU A 276 -11.56 -10.15 9.56
N LEU A 277 -10.77 -9.30 8.90
CA LEU A 277 -9.54 -9.70 8.19
C LEU A 277 -8.75 -10.70 9.05
N PRO A 278 -8.47 -11.92 8.55
CA PRO A 278 -7.67 -12.89 9.28
C PRO A 278 -6.25 -12.38 9.51
N ILE A 279 -5.72 -12.57 10.74
CA ILE A 279 -4.33 -12.23 11.06
C ILE A 279 -3.44 -13.45 10.81
N MET A 280 -2.48 -13.30 9.90
CA MET A 280 -1.61 -14.40 9.49
C MET A 280 -0.50 -14.67 10.50
N PRO A 281 -0.17 -15.95 10.81
CA PRO A 281 0.74 -16.30 11.90
C PRO A 281 2.22 -16.02 11.58
N TYR A 282 2.56 -15.85 10.31
CA TYR A 282 3.93 -15.58 9.88
C TYR A 282 4.36 -14.13 10.13
N GLY A 283 3.48 -13.24 10.56
CA GLY A 283 3.76 -11.81 10.60
C GLY A 283 2.97 -11.05 11.66
N GLN A 284 3.28 -9.76 11.80
CA GLN A 284 2.48 -8.82 12.57
C GLN A 284 1.99 -7.72 11.63
N PRO A 285 0.68 -7.49 11.51
CA PRO A 285 0.17 -6.42 10.67
C PRO A 285 0.35 -5.06 11.36
N ASN A 286 0.34 -3.99 10.57
CA ASN A 286 0.31 -2.62 11.11
C ASN A 286 -1.13 -2.13 11.40
N TYR A 287 -2.13 -2.98 11.09
CA TYR A 287 -3.56 -2.73 11.25
C TYR A 287 -4.03 -1.45 10.55
N TRP A 288 -3.49 -1.13 9.37
CA TRP A 288 -3.85 0.10 8.64
C TRP A 288 -5.37 0.22 8.53
N MET A 289 -6.06 -0.73 7.92
CA MET A 289 -7.52 -0.76 7.89
C MET A 289 -8.06 -1.92 8.72
N THR A 290 -9.14 -1.69 9.48
CA THR A 290 -9.99 -2.80 9.94
C THR A 290 -11.02 -3.11 8.86
N ALA A 291 -10.83 -4.23 8.19
CA ALA A 291 -11.75 -4.76 7.20
C ALA A 291 -12.54 -5.93 7.78
N VAL A 292 -13.81 -6.03 7.41
CA VAL A 292 -14.71 -7.14 7.77
C VAL A 292 -15.41 -7.67 6.53
N THR A 293 -15.72 -8.96 6.50
CA THR A 293 -16.65 -9.58 5.57
C THR A 293 -17.92 -10.00 6.31
N ILE A 294 -19.03 -10.06 5.58
CA ILE A 294 -20.32 -10.53 6.09
C ILE A 294 -20.53 -11.96 5.59
N TYR A 295 -20.88 -12.88 6.49
CA TYR A 295 -21.16 -14.27 6.12
C TYR A 295 -22.33 -14.34 5.11
N PRO A 296 -22.26 -15.20 4.06
CA PRO A 296 -23.23 -15.20 2.95
C PRO A 296 -24.70 -15.46 3.31
N ALA A 297 -24.97 -15.95 4.53
CA ALA A 297 -26.33 -16.21 5.00
C ALA A 297 -27.03 -15.00 5.63
N SER A 298 -26.35 -13.85 5.76
CA SER A 298 -26.96 -12.61 6.26
C SER A 298 -27.77 -11.92 5.18
N GLU A 299 -28.92 -11.36 5.53
CA GLU A 299 -29.69 -10.46 4.65
C GLU A 299 -29.02 -9.08 4.51
N VAL A 300 -28.07 -8.76 5.39
CA VAL A 300 -27.35 -7.49 5.43
C VAL A 300 -26.22 -7.51 4.40
N THR A 301 -26.16 -6.48 3.56
CA THR A 301 -25.07 -6.30 2.61
C THR A 301 -24.04 -5.28 3.11
N PRO A 302 -22.81 -5.28 2.57
CA PRO A 302 -21.83 -4.23 2.89
C PRO A 302 -22.34 -2.82 2.57
N ARG A 303 -23.21 -2.70 1.56
CA ARG A 303 -23.87 -1.45 1.22
C ARG A 303 -24.78 -0.96 2.35
N ASP A 304 -25.51 -1.86 2.99
CA ASP A 304 -26.43 -1.51 4.09
C ASP A 304 -25.63 -0.99 5.29
N ILE A 305 -24.50 -1.63 5.63
CA ILE A 305 -23.56 -1.13 6.65
C ILE A 305 -23.05 0.27 6.30
N VAL A 306 -22.58 0.47 5.06
CA VAL A 306 -22.06 1.79 4.64
C VAL A 306 -23.13 2.86 4.74
N LEU A 307 -24.36 2.59 4.28
CA LEU A 307 -25.46 3.55 4.32
C LEU A 307 -25.90 3.84 5.77
N CYS A 308 -26.06 2.82 6.60
CA CYS A 308 -26.42 2.98 8.01
C CYS A 308 -25.39 3.83 8.78
N LEU A 309 -24.09 3.55 8.59
CA LEU A 309 -23.03 4.35 9.19
C LEU A 309 -23.01 5.79 8.64
N GLN A 310 -23.26 5.96 7.34
CA GLN A 310 -23.30 7.27 6.70
C GLN A 310 -24.42 8.16 7.28
N GLU A 311 -25.60 7.62 7.54
CA GLU A 311 -26.72 8.32 8.20
C GLU A 311 -26.35 8.83 9.60
N GLN A 312 -25.45 8.11 10.28
CA GLN A 312 -24.92 8.48 11.60
C GLN A 312 -23.67 9.36 11.55
N ASN A 313 -23.36 9.90 10.36
CA ASN A 313 -22.18 10.71 10.09
C ASN A 313 -20.85 9.99 10.36
N ILE A 314 -20.79 8.70 10.01
CA ILE A 314 -19.62 7.82 10.13
C ILE A 314 -19.22 7.37 8.72
N GLU A 315 -17.94 7.50 8.39
CA GLU A 315 -17.42 7.03 7.11
C GLU A 315 -17.10 5.53 7.15
N ALA A 316 -17.65 4.78 6.20
CA ALA A 316 -17.21 3.43 5.87
C ALA A 316 -17.08 3.31 4.35
N ARG A 317 -16.34 2.31 3.88
CA ARG A 317 -16.11 2.06 2.45
C ARG A 317 -16.18 0.57 2.18
N PRO A 318 -16.63 0.14 0.99
CA PRO A 318 -16.38 -1.23 0.54
C PRO A 318 -14.87 -1.55 0.57
N LEU A 319 -14.53 -2.83 0.53
CA LEU A 319 -13.15 -3.22 0.21
C LEU A 319 -12.74 -2.67 -1.17
N TRP A 320 -11.46 -2.74 -1.50
CA TRP A 320 -11.00 -2.46 -2.85
C TRP A 320 -11.79 -3.28 -3.86
N LYS A 321 -12.28 -2.59 -4.88
CA LYS A 321 -12.82 -3.26 -6.06
C LYS A 321 -11.64 -3.79 -6.88
N PRO A 322 -11.50 -5.12 -7.07
CA PRO A 322 -10.40 -5.73 -7.80
C PRO A 322 -10.18 -5.10 -9.16
N MET A 323 -8.93 -5.01 -9.57
CA MET A 323 -8.53 -4.36 -10.81
C MET A 323 -9.13 -5.07 -12.03
N ASN A 324 -9.21 -6.40 -12.04
CA ASN A 324 -9.89 -7.14 -13.12
C ASN A 324 -11.37 -6.76 -13.30
N LEU A 325 -12.05 -6.25 -12.26
CA LEU A 325 -13.44 -5.79 -12.35
C LEU A 325 -13.59 -4.30 -12.69
N GLN A 326 -12.49 -3.56 -12.78
CA GLN A 326 -12.53 -2.16 -13.18
C GLN A 326 -12.72 -2.05 -14.70
N PRO A 327 -13.62 -1.20 -15.21
CA PRO A 327 -13.85 -1.08 -16.65
C PRO A 327 -12.61 -0.74 -17.47
N VAL A 328 -11.67 0.03 -16.90
CA VAL A 328 -10.40 0.36 -17.56
C VAL A 328 -9.47 -0.85 -17.73
N PHE A 329 -9.71 -1.92 -16.97
CA PHE A 329 -8.84 -3.09 -16.89
C PHE A 329 -9.52 -4.41 -17.27
N SER A 330 -10.82 -4.40 -17.58
CA SER A 330 -11.63 -5.61 -17.78
C SER A 330 -11.22 -6.46 -18.99
N ALA A 331 -10.40 -5.91 -19.89
CA ALA A 331 -9.89 -6.63 -21.07
C ALA A 331 -8.52 -7.28 -20.85
N TYR A 332 -7.87 -7.07 -19.70
CA TYR A 332 -6.56 -7.63 -19.42
C TYR A 332 -6.64 -9.04 -18.83
N PRO A 333 -5.60 -9.87 -19.01
CA PRO A 333 -5.58 -11.21 -18.46
C PRO A 333 -5.72 -11.20 -16.94
N PHE A 334 -6.48 -12.16 -16.42
CA PHE A 334 -6.72 -12.36 -15.00
C PHE A 334 -6.64 -13.85 -14.68
N PHE A 335 -5.91 -14.18 -13.63
CA PHE A 335 -5.74 -15.55 -13.14
C PHE A 335 -6.43 -15.68 -11.78
N PRO A 336 -7.58 -16.36 -11.69
CA PRO A 336 -8.29 -16.59 -10.44
C PRO A 336 -7.54 -17.59 -9.55
N HIS A 337 -7.79 -17.58 -8.24
CA HIS A 337 -7.29 -18.63 -7.36
C HIS A 337 -7.92 -19.99 -7.68
N HIS A 338 -9.25 -20.00 -7.73
CA HIS A 338 -10.11 -21.13 -8.11
C HIS A 338 -11.47 -20.57 -8.54
N THR A 339 -11.97 -19.66 -7.71
CA THR A 339 -12.99 -18.64 -8.02
C THR A 339 -12.33 -17.27 -8.04
N ASP A 340 -13.09 -16.22 -8.36
CA ASP A 340 -12.64 -14.82 -8.25
C ASP A 340 -12.79 -14.36 -6.78
N VAL A 341 -11.78 -14.66 -5.98
CA VAL A 341 -11.75 -14.38 -4.53
C VAL A 341 -11.83 -12.88 -4.30
N GLY A 342 -11.12 -12.08 -5.10
CA GLY A 342 -11.21 -10.63 -5.05
C GLY A 342 -12.64 -10.12 -5.23
N ALA A 343 -13.39 -10.66 -6.20
CA ALA A 343 -14.79 -10.29 -6.44
C ALA A 343 -15.69 -10.66 -5.27
N GLU A 344 -15.52 -11.86 -4.71
CA GLU A 344 -16.27 -12.33 -3.55
C GLU A 344 -16.02 -11.43 -2.33
N LEU A 345 -14.75 -11.12 -2.04
CA LEU A 345 -14.35 -10.22 -0.96
C LEU A 345 -14.94 -8.82 -1.15
N PHE A 346 -14.88 -8.26 -2.36
CA PHE A 346 -15.47 -6.96 -2.65
C PHE A 346 -17.00 -6.93 -2.46
N ALA A 347 -17.69 -8.00 -2.87
CA ALA A 347 -19.14 -8.10 -2.74
C ALA A 347 -19.60 -8.24 -1.28
N GLN A 348 -18.73 -8.76 -0.39
CA GLN A 348 -19.07 -9.12 0.98
C GLN A 348 -18.38 -8.26 2.05
N GLY A 349 -17.46 -7.37 1.66
CA GLY A 349 -16.58 -6.71 2.61
C GLY A 349 -16.73 -5.19 2.73
N VAL A 350 -16.42 -4.70 3.93
CA VAL A 350 -16.43 -3.27 4.28
C VAL A 350 -15.23 -2.93 5.19
N CYS A 351 -14.62 -1.79 4.92
CA CYS A 351 -13.62 -1.14 5.78
C CYS A 351 -14.33 -0.22 6.78
N LEU A 352 -14.01 -0.40 8.07
CA LEU A 352 -14.52 0.39 9.18
C LEU A 352 -13.50 1.45 9.63
N PRO A 353 -13.95 2.55 10.28
CA PRO A 353 -13.07 3.53 10.89
C PRO A 353 -12.00 2.90 11.78
N SER A 354 -10.74 3.18 11.46
CA SER A 354 -9.56 2.55 12.07
C SER A 354 -8.36 3.49 12.16
N GLY A 355 -8.60 4.81 12.08
CA GLY A 355 -7.58 5.82 12.35
C GLY A 355 -7.07 5.74 13.79
N SER A 356 -5.77 5.96 14.00
CA SER A 356 -5.13 5.87 15.33
C SER A 356 -5.60 6.93 16.34
N SER A 357 -6.35 7.95 15.90
CA SER A 357 -6.97 8.96 16.76
C SER A 357 -8.42 8.64 17.15
N LEU A 358 -8.96 7.49 16.71
CA LEU A 358 -10.35 7.10 16.96
C LEU A 358 -10.55 6.76 18.44
N THR A 359 -11.30 7.59 19.14
CA THR A 359 -11.53 7.44 20.60
C THR A 359 -12.43 6.25 20.91
N GLU A 360 -12.40 5.75 22.16
CA GLU A 360 -13.26 4.62 22.57
C GLU A 360 -14.76 4.92 22.39
N ASP A 361 -15.20 6.15 22.68
CA ASP A 361 -16.59 6.58 22.46
C ASP A 361 -16.97 6.59 20.97
N GLU A 362 -16.04 7.01 20.11
CA GLU A 362 -16.24 6.97 18.66
C GLU A 362 -16.28 5.52 18.16
N GLN A 363 -15.42 4.63 18.67
CA GLN A 363 -15.44 3.20 18.38
C GLN A 363 -16.77 2.56 18.81
N ALA A 364 -17.26 2.87 20.02
CA ALA A 364 -18.55 2.40 20.51
C ALA A 364 -19.70 2.87 19.61
N ARG A 365 -19.62 4.09 19.06
CA ARG A 365 -20.61 4.59 18.09
C ARG A 365 -20.57 3.84 16.77
N VAL A 366 -19.38 3.50 16.26
CA VAL A 366 -19.24 2.65 15.07
C VAL A 366 -19.82 1.27 15.33
N ILE A 367 -19.46 0.63 16.44
CA ILE A 367 -19.96 -0.69 16.84
C ILE A 367 -21.49 -0.67 16.92
N ALA A 368 -22.07 0.27 17.66
CA ALA A 368 -23.52 0.38 17.80
C ALA A 368 -24.21 0.57 16.44
N GLY A 369 -23.63 1.37 15.54
CA GLY A 369 -24.17 1.56 14.19
C GLY A 369 -24.15 0.30 13.33
N VAL A 370 -23.09 -0.52 13.44
CA VAL A 370 -23.02 -1.81 12.75
C VAL A 370 -23.99 -2.83 13.35
N MET A 371 -23.99 -2.97 14.69
CA MET A 371 -24.83 -3.93 15.40
C MET A 371 -26.33 -3.69 15.18
N ALA A 372 -26.75 -2.42 15.06
CA ALA A 372 -28.15 -2.04 14.85
C ALA A 372 -28.82 -2.66 13.62
N ILE A 373 -28.04 -3.17 12.66
CA ILE A 373 -28.56 -3.83 11.47
C ILE A 373 -28.05 -5.26 11.28
N VAL A 374 -27.06 -5.70 12.07
CA VAL A 374 -26.40 -7.01 11.93
C VAL A 374 -26.89 -8.05 12.95
N ASP A 375 -27.57 -7.61 14.01
CA ASP A 375 -28.14 -8.46 15.07
C ASP A 375 -29.16 -9.50 14.57
#